data_AF-A0AAW1BSF3-F1
#
_entry.id   AF-A0AAW1BSF3-F1
#
_cell.length_a   1.000
_cell.length_b   1.000
_cell.length_c   1.000
_cell.angle_alpha   90.00
_cell.angle_beta   90.00
_cell.angle_gamma   90.00
#
_symmetry.space_group_name_H-M   'P 1'
#
loop_
_entity.id
_entity.type
_entity.pdbx_description
1 polymer ?
#
loop_
_entity_poly.entity_id
_entity_poly.type
_entity_poly.pdbx_seq_one_letter_code
_entity_poly.pdbx_strand_id
1 'polypeptide(L)'
;MLNAKFKTSDVLENDEEIKQLNNEISELNESNSEMEAAMVKLQSQISSMEKNLKTIEEENKMIEEQNEALFLELSGLSQTLIQSLANIRLPHMEPISEQNFDAYVNTLTDMYTNQECYQNPENKDLLESIKQAIKGIQV
;
A
#
# COMPACT_ATOMS: atom_id res chain seq x y z
N MET A 1 -45.17 29.79 78.58
CA MET A 1 -44.83 28.51 77.93
C MET A 1 -45.49 28.49 76.56
N LEU A 2 -44.71 28.55 75.46
CA LEU A 2 -44.88 27.74 74.25
C LEU A 2 -43.78 28.07 73.23
N ASN A 3 -42.94 27.07 72.97
CA ASN A 3 -42.23 26.78 71.72
C ASN A 3 -41.31 27.84 71.08
N ALA A 4 -40.21 28.15 71.76
CA ALA A 4 -38.94 28.50 71.10
C ALA A 4 -38.15 27.23 70.71
N LYS A 5 -38.84 26.15 70.29
CA LYS A 5 -38.24 25.02 69.58
C LYS A 5 -38.30 25.30 68.08
N PHE A 6 -37.75 26.44 67.67
CA PHE A 6 -37.45 26.65 66.26
C PHE A 6 -36.28 25.73 65.95
N LYS A 7 -36.62 24.53 65.45
CA LYS A 7 -35.95 23.80 64.36
C LYS A 7 -34.43 23.98 64.20
N THR A 8 -33.67 24.04 65.29
CA THR A 8 -32.20 23.95 65.24
C THR A 8 -31.77 22.62 64.64
N SER A 9 -32.59 21.58 64.79
CA SER A 9 -32.46 20.30 64.07
C SER A 9 -32.57 20.48 62.56
N ASP A 10 -33.66 21.06 62.02
CA ASP A 10 -33.85 21.21 60.57
C ASP A 10 -32.82 22.14 59.91
N VAL A 11 -32.30 23.14 60.63
CA VAL A 11 -31.24 24.03 60.11
C VAL A 11 -29.90 23.29 60.03
N LEU A 12 -29.57 22.47 61.03
CA LEU A 12 -28.36 21.65 61.04
C LEU A 12 -28.44 20.54 59.98
N GLU A 13 -29.62 19.96 59.78
CA GLU A 13 -29.89 18.94 58.75
C GLU A 13 -29.76 19.53 57.33
N ASN A 14 -30.25 20.76 57.10
CA ASN A 14 -30.03 21.49 55.85
C ASN A 14 -28.55 21.80 55.57
N ASP A 15 -27.79 22.21 56.58
CA ASP A 15 -26.35 22.47 56.44
C ASP A 15 -25.56 21.20 56.09
N GLU A 16 -26.00 20.05 56.57
CA GLU A 16 -25.40 18.75 56.27
C GLU A 16 -25.75 18.29 54.85
N GLU A 17 -27.01 18.46 54.41
CA GLU A 17 -27.43 18.24 53.02
C GLU A 17 -26.69 19.15 52.03
N ILE A 18 -26.51 20.43 52.35
CA ILE A 18 -25.77 21.38 51.51
C ILE A 18 -24.30 20.96 51.39
N LYS A 19 -23.66 20.48 52.46
CA LYS A 19 -22.29 19.96 52.40
C LYS A 19 -22.20 18.71 51.53
N GLN A 20 -23.17 17.81 51.65
CA GLN A 20 -23.20 16.61 50.83
C GLN A 20 -23.35 16.94 49.34
N LEU A 21 -24.26 17.85 48.98
CA LEU A 21 -24.42 18.31 47.60
C LEU A 21 -23.15 18.97 47.05
N ASN A 22 -22.45 19.78 47.85
CA ASN A 22 -21.18 20.38 47.42
C ASN A 22 -20.10 19.32 47.16
N ASN A 23 -20.05 18.25 47.96
CA ASN A 23 -19.13 17.14 47.73
C ASN A 23 -19.49 16.40 46.42
N GLU A 24 -20.76 16.09 46.20
CA GLU A 24 -21.22 15.46 44.94
C GLU A 24 -20.91 16.33 43.72
N ILE A 25 -21.10 17.65 43.81
CA ILE A 25 -20.72 18.60 42.75
C ILE A 25 -19.21 18.56 42.50
N SER A 26 -18.40 18.48 43.56
CA SER A 26 -16.94 18.41 43.43
C SER A 26 -16.49 17.12 42.74
N GLU A 27 -17.04 15.97 43.14
CA GLU A 27 -16.74 14.67 42.52
C GLU A 27 -17.19 14.62 41.06
N LEU A 28 -18.36 15.17 40.74
CA LEU A 28 -18.85 15.28 39.36
C LEU A 28 -17.95 16.17 38.50
N ASN A 29 -17.47 17.30 39.05
CA ASN A 29 -16.55 18.18 38.33
C ASN A 29 -15.19 17.54 38.06
N GLU A 30 -14.68 16.76 39.02
CA GLU A 30 -13.45 15.99 38.84
C GLU A 30 -13.64 14.93 37.75
N SER A 31 -14.72 14.16 37.81
CA SER A 31 -15.05 13.15 36.79
C SER A 31 -15.25 13.76 35.39
N ASN A 32 -15.92 14.91 35.30
CA ASN A 32 -16.08 15.64 34.03
C ASN A 32 -14.73 16.10 33.49
N SER A 33 -13.85 16.64 34.33
CA SER A 33 -12.52 17.10 33.92
C SER A 33 -11.67 15.95 33.38
N GLU A 34 -11.73 14.78 34.02
CA GLU A 34 -11.07 13.57 33.53
C GLU A 34 -11.64 13.10 32.17
N MET A 35 -12.96 13.13 32.01
CA MET A 35 -13.60 12.74 30.76
C MET A 35 -13.28 13.71 29.61
N GLU A 36 -13.25 15.01 29.88
CA GLU A 36 -12.81 16.03 28.91
C GLU A 36 -11.37 15.79 28.46
N ALA A 37 -10.45 15.50 29.41
CA ALA A 37 -9.07 15.18 29.09
C ALA A 37 -8.95 13.92 28.22
N ALA A 38 -9.73 12.88 28.53
CA ALA A 38 -9.80 11.66 27.73
C ALA A 38 -10.33 11.93 26.32
N MET A 39 -11.35 12.76 26.19
CA MET A 39 -11.93 13.13 24.90
C MET A 39 -10.92 13.89 24.02
N VAL A 40 -10.19 14.84 24.59
CA VAL A 40 -9.11 15.55 23.87
C VAL A 40 -8.03 14.59 23.38
N LYS A 41 -7.67 13.59 24.21
CA LYS A 41 -6.71 12.56 23.81
C LYS A 41 -7.23 11.73 22.63
N LEU A 42 -8.50 11.32 22.66
CA LEU A 42 -9.13 10.59 21.57
C LEU A 42 -9.17 11.42 20.27
N GLN A 43 -9.52 12.71 20.36
CA GLN A 43 -9.51 13.61 19.20
C GLN A 43 -8.11 13.73 18.58
N SER A 44 -7.07 13.83 19.40
CA SER A 44 -5.68 13.85 18.93
C SER A 44 -5.29 12.54 18.25
N GLN A 45 -5.69 11.39 18.81
CA GLN A 45 -5.46 10.09 18.19
C GLN A 45 -6.18 9.95 16.84
N ILE A 46 -7.44 10.36 16.76
CA ILE A 46 -8.23 10.37 15.52
C ILE A 46 -7.54 11.24 14.46
N SER A 47 -7.14 12.46 14.82
CA SER A 47 -6.46 13.38 13.89
C SER A 47 -5.14 12.78 13.37
N SER A 48 -4.39 12.08 14.23
CA SER A 48 -3.18 11.37 13.84
C SER A 48 -3.47 10.22 12.87
N MET A 49 -4.51 9.43 13.15
CA MET A 49 -4.95 8.34 12.27
C MET A 49 -5.41 8.85 10.91
N GLU A 50 -6.17 9.94 10.85
CA GLU A 50 -6.60 10.57 9.60
C GLU A 50 -5.41 11.04 8.76
N LYS A 51 -4.41 11.66 9.40
CA LYS A 51 -3.18 12.06 8.72
C LYS A 51 -2.42 10.86 8.16
N ASN A 52 -2.28 9.79 8.95
CA ASN A 52 -1.60 8.57 8.52
C ASN A 52 -2.35 7.89 7.36
N LEU A 53 -3.67 7.83 7.43
CA LEU A 53 -4.50 7.27 6.36
C LEU A 53 -4.28 8.04 5.04
N LYS A 54 -4.28 9.38 5.11
CA LYS A 54 -4.00 10.22 3.94
C LYS A 54 -2.62 9.96 3.35
N THR A 55 -1.59 9.82 4.19
CA THR A 55 -0.24 9.47 3.72
C THR A 55 -0.24 8.11 2.99
N ILE A 56 -0.91 7.10 3.54
CA ILE A 56 -1.00 5.77 2.92
C ILE A 56 -1.73 5.82 1.58
N GLU A 57 -2.78 6.63 1.46
CA GLU A 57 -3.49 6.83 0.19
C GLU A 57 -2.59 7.47 -0.87
N GLU A 58 -1.79 8.47 -0.50
CA GLU A 58 -0.81 9.10 -1.38
C GLU A 58 0.30 8.12 -1.82
N GLU A 59 0.82 7.31 -0.90
CA GLU A 59 1.82 6.28 -1.19
C GLU A 59 1.27 5.20 -2.13
N ASN A 60 0.05 4.71 -1.88
CA ASN A 60 -0.61 3.74 -2.75
C ASN A 60 -0.79 4.28 -4.17
N LYS A 61 -1.20 5.54 -4.31
CA LYS A 61 -1.32 6.19 -5.61
C LYS A 61 0.02 6.24 -6.36
N MET A 62 1.10 6.58 -5.66
CA MET A 62 2.45 6.58 -6.27
C MET A 62 2.87 5.19 -6.73
N ILE A 63 2.53 4.13 -5.97
CA ILE A 63 2.79 2.74 -6.35
C ILE A 63 1.98 2.36 -7.60
N GLU A 64 0.72 2.76 -7.70
CA GLU A 64 -0.12 2.52 -8.87
C GLU A 64 0.46 3.19 -10.13
N GLU A 65 0.85 4.46 -10.03
CA GLU A 65 1.50 5.19 -11.12
C GLU A 65 2.82 4.52 -11.55
N GLN A 66 3.61 4.05 -10.59
CA GLN A 66 4.85 3.33 -10.89
C GLN A 66 4.59 1.98 -11.57
N ASN A 67 3.57 1.24 -11.15
CA ASN A 67 3.18 -0.03 -11.78
C ASN A 67 2.71 0.18 -13.22
N GLU A 68 1.95 1.25 -13.47
CA GLU A 68 1.52 1.61 -14.84
C GLU A 68 2.72 1.96 -15.73
N ALA A 69 3.67 2.75 -15.21
CA ALA A 69 4.90 3.07 -15.93
C ALA A 69 5.72 1.81 -16.28
N LEU A 70 5.89 0.89 -15.32
CA LEU A 70 6.57 -0.38 -15.55
C LEU A 70 5.86 -1.25 -16.58
N PHE A 71 4.52 -1.26 -16.59
CA PHE A 71 3.75 -2.01 -17.60
C PHE A 71 3.95 -1.43 -19.00
N LEU A 72 3.99 -0.10 -19.14
CA LEU A 72 4.28 0.56 -20.41
C LEU A 72 5.71 0.25 -20.89
N GLU A 73 6.70 0.31 -19.99
CA GLU A 73 8.09 -0.03 -20.31
C GLU A 73 8.23 -1.49 -20.75
N LEU A 74 7.62 -2.44 -20.01
CA LEU A 74 7.62 -3.85 -20.38
C LEU A 74 6.96 -4.10 -21.74
N SER A 75 5.85 -3.42 -22.02
CA SER A 75 5.17 -3.50 -23.31
C SER A 75 6.04 -2.94 -24.44
N GLY A 76 6.71 -1.81 -24.22
CA GLY A 76 7.64 -1.21 -25.17
C GLY A 76 8.87 -2.09 -25.45
N LEU A 77 9.43 -2.70 -24.40
CA LEU A 77 10.53 -3.67 -24.53
C LEU A 77 10.10 -4.91 -25.31
N SER A 78 8.90 -5.45 -25.03
CA SER A 78 8.33 -6.56 -25.77
C SER A 78 8.19 -6.24 -27.26
N GLN A 79 7.60 -5.09 -27.59
CA GLN A 79 7.46 -4.64 -28.98
C GLN A 79 8.82 -4.45 -29.67
N THR A 80 9.79 -3.86 -28.98
CA THR A 80 11.15 -3.69 -29.51
C THR A 80 11.81 -5.04 -29.79
N LEU A 81 11.64 -6.01 -28.89
CA LEU A 81 12.17 -7.36 -29.07
C LEU A 81 11.49 -8.08 -30.24
N ILE A 82 10.16 -7.97 -30.38
CA ILE A 82 9.42 -8.50 -31.53
C ILE A 82 9.97 -7.92 -32.84
N GLN A 83 10.19 -6.62 -32.90
CA GLN A 83 10.71 -5.96 -34.10
C GLN A 83 12.13 -6.40 -34.43
N SER A 84 13.03 -6.44 -33.44
CA SER A 84 14.41 -6.88 -33.63
C SER A 84 14.50 -8.33 -34.12
N LEU A 85 13.59 -9.19 -33.66
CA LEU A 85 13.57 -10.61 -34.00
C LEU A 85 12.66 -10.97 -35.18
N ALA A 86 11.93 -10.01 -35.78
CA ALA A 86 10.92 -10.27 -36.81
C ALA A 86 11.45 -11.05 -38.02
N ASN A 87 12.73 -10.85 -38.36
CA ASN A 87 13.41 -11.49 -39.48
C ASN A 87 14.11 -12.81 -39.13
N ILE A 88 14.15 -13.17 -37.85
CA ILE A 88 14.70 -14.45 -37.40
C ILE A 88 13.60 -15.51 -37.46
N ARG A 89 14.00 -16.73 -37.80
CA ARG A 89 13.10 -17.89 -37.84
C ARG A 89 13.70 -18.99 -36.98
N LEU A 90 12.97 -19.36 -35.93
CA LEU A 90 13.31 -20.52 -35.12
C LEU A 90 12.79 -21.80 -35.80
N PRO A 91 13.52 -22.93 -35.68
CA PRO A 91 13.04 -24.20 -36.18
C PRO A 91 11.68 -24.56 -35.57
N HIS A 92 10.74 -25.01 -36.40
CA HIS A 92 9.40 -25.44 -35.99
C HIS A 92 8.55 -24.36 -35.30
N MET A 93 8.90 -23.08 -35.43
CA MET A 93 8.09 -21.98 -34.91
C MET A 93 7.64 -21.03 -36.02
N GLU A 94 6.43 -20.51 -35.85
CA GLU A 94 5.92 -19.38 -36.61
C GLU A 94 6.74 -18.10 -36.32
N PRO A 95 6.69 -17.10 -37.21
CA PRO A 95 7.27 -15.78 -36.95
C PRO A 95 6.86 -15.22 -35.59
N ILE A 96 7.78 -14.53 -34.92
CA ILE A 96 7.48 -13.89 -33.63
C ILE A 96 6.34 -12.86 -33.80
N SER A 97 5.41 -12.89 -32.86
CA SER A 97 4.24 -12.02 -32.77
C SER A 97 3.82 -11.91 -31.31
N GLU A 98 2.92 -10.98 -30.98
CA GLU A 98 2.41 -10.85 -29.62
C GLU A 98 1.76 -12.15 -29.10
N GLN A 99 1.13 -12.94 -29.98
CA GLN A 99 0.41 -14.16 -29.59
C GLN A 99 1.31 -15.33 -29.22
N ASN A 100 2.55 -15.37 -29.73
CA ASN A 100 3.52 -16.43 -29.46
C ASN A 100 4.79 -15.94 -28.75
N PHE A 101 4.80 -14.69 -28.30
CA PHE A 101 5.96 -14.02 -27.73
C PHE A 101 6.58 -14.81 -26.58
N ASP A 102 5.77 -15.21 -25.60
CA ASP A 102 6.25 -15.94 -24.42
C ASP A 102 6.89 -17.28 -24.79
N ALA A 103 6.25 -18.04 -25.69
CA ALA A 103 6.80 -19.29 -26.19
C ALA A 103 8.11 -19.07 -26.95
N TYR A 104 8.16 -18.02 -27.78
CA TYR A 104 9.34 -17.66 -28.56
C TYR A 104 10.52 -17.28 -27.66
N VAL A 105 10.29 -16.43 -26.64
CA VAL A 105 11.31 -16.03 -25.65
C VAL A 105 11.77 -17.23 -24.82
N ASN A 106 10.86 -18.12 -24.41
CA ASN A 106 11.22 -19.34 -23.69
C ASN A 106 12.13 -20.25 -24.53
N THR A 107 11.83 -20.43 -25.82
CA THR A 107 12.69 -21.19 -26.73
C THR A 107 14.05 -20.52 -26.92
N LEU A 108 14.10 -19.19 -27.10
CA LEU A 108 15.38 -18.46 -27.17
C LEU A 108 16.20 -18.63 -25.89
N THR A 109 15.54 -18.56 -24.74
CA THR A 109 16.16 -18.76 -23.43
C THR A 109 16.71 -20.17 -23.30
N ASP A 110 15.96 -21.19 -23.72
CA ASP A 110 16.42 -22.58 -23.76
C ASP A 110 17.63 -22.75 -24.68
N MET A 111 17.57 -22.22 -25.91
CA MET A 111 18.68 -22.26 -26.86
C MET A 111 19.95 -21.59 -26.33
N TYR A 112 19.80 -20.49 -25.60
CA TYR A 112 20.93 -19.78 -24.98
C TYR A 112 21.48 -20.48 -23.74
N THR A 113 20.63 -21.18 -22.97
CA THR A 113 21.03 -21.86 -21.73
C THR A 113 21.62 -23.25 -22.02
N ASN A 114 21.06 -23.97 -23.00
CA ASN A 114 21.44 -25.34 -23.36
C ASN A 114 22.32 -25.40 -24.63
N GLN A 115 23.34 -24.54 -24.72
CA GLN A 115 24.19 -24.39 -25.93
C GLN A 115 24.87 -25.69 -26.37
N GLU A 116 25.12 -26.62 -25.45
CA GLU A 116 25.68 -27.94 -25.77
C GLU A 116 24.77 -28.77 -26.69
N CYS A 117 23.45 -28.55 -26.66
CA CYS A 117 22.49 -29.21 -27.52
C CYS A 117 22.41 -28.61 -28.93
N TYR A 118 22.98 -27.41 -29.14
CA TYR A 118 22.91 -26.63 -30.38
C TYR A 118 24.29 -26.47 -31.06
N GLN A 119 25.10 -27.54 -31.05
CA GLN A 119 26.50 -27.55 -31.54
C GLN A 119 26.66 -27.54 -33.07
N ASN A 120 25.60 -27.82 -33.84
CA ASN A 120 25.68 -27.85 -35.31
C ASN A 120 26.00 -26.44 -35.89
N PRO A 121 26.62 -26.36 -37.07
CA PRO A 121 26.99 -25.07 -37.68
C PRO A 121 25.79 -24.15 -37.88
N GLU A 122 24.65 -24.70 -38.32
CA GLU A 122 23.44 -23.93 -38.58
C GLU A 122 22.82 -23.29 -37.33
N ASN A 123 22.80 -23.99 -36.17
CA ASN A 123 22.27 -23.39 -34.95
C ASN A 123 23.27 -22.40 -34.33
N LYS A 124 24.58 -22.56 -34.58
CA LYS A 124 25.59 -21.56 -34.19
C LYS A 124 25.41 -20.25 -34.95
N ASP A 125 25.20 -20.29 -36.25
CA ASP A 125 24.96 -19.10 -37.08
C ASP A 125 23.63 -18.42 -36.69
N LEU A 126 22.60 -19.21 -36.37
CA LEU A 126 21.32 -18.72 -35.86
C LEU A 126 21.48 -18.03 -34.49
N LEU A 127 22.21 -18.62 -33.55
CA LEU A 127 22.49 -18.04 -32.23
C LEU A 127 23.28 -16.72 -32.33
N GLU A 128 24.25 -16.63 -33.24
CA GLU A 128 24.96 -15.35 -33.47
C GLU A 128 24.05 -14.30 -34.12
N SER A 129 23.18 -14.68 -35.04
CA SER A 129 22.18 -13.78 -35.64
C SER A 129 21.21 -13.23 -34.59
N ILE A 130 20.75 -14.10 -33.67
CA ILE A 130 19.91 -13.72 -32.52
C ILE A 130 20.66 -12.74 -31.61
N LYS A 131 21.91 -13.03 -31.23
CA LYS A 131 22.71 -12.13 -30.40
C LYS A 131 22.90 -10.77 -31.06
N GLN A 132 23.13 -10.73 -32.37
CA GLN A 132 23.31 -9.48 -33.11
C GLN A 132 22.01 -8.67 -33.17
N ALA A 133 20.87 -9.33 -33.39
CA ALA A 133 19.55 -8.67 -33.39
C ALA A 133 19.21 -8.07 -32.02
N ILE A 134 19.57 -8.74 -30.93
CA ILE A 134 19.28 -8.29 -29.56
C ILE A 134 20.27 -7.20 -29.09
N LYS A 135 21.51 -7.18 -29.59
CA LYS A 135 22.51 -6.15 -29.27
C LYS A 135 22.08 -4.71 -29.60
N GLY A 136 21.10 -4.55 -30.50
CA GLY A 136 20.56 -3.23 -30.87
C GLY A 136 19.47 -2.71 -29.93
N ILE A 137 18.98 -3.52 -28.99
CA ILE A 137 17.94 -3.13 -28.04
C ILE A 137 18.62 -2.31 -26.92
N GLN A 138 18.42 -1.00 -26.94
CA GLN A 138 18.77 -0.13 -25.82
C GLN A 138 17.64 -0.18 -24.80
N VAL A 139 18.00 -0.49 -23.55
CA VAL A 139 17.13 -0.41 -22.37
C VAL A 139 17.40 0.91 -21.67
#